data_AF-A0A7W9WDK7-F1
#
_entry.id   AF-A0A7W9WDK7-F1
#
_cell.length_a   1.000
_cell.length_b   1.000
_cell.length_c   1.000
_cell.angle_alpha   90.00
_cell.angle_beta   90.00
_cell.angle_gamma   90.00
#
_symmetry.space_group_name_H-M   'P 1'
#
loop_
_entity.id
_entity.type
_entity.pdbx_description
1 polymer ?
#
loop_
_entity_poly.entity_id
_entity_poly.type
_entity_poly.pdbx_seq_one_letter_code
_entity_poly.pdbx_strand_id
1 'polypeptide(L)'
;MTQTQRILVTGATGTVGRQVVTELLDRGHEVRALTRDAAKASFPAGVEVVEGDLTEPDGLAPAMEGVTGLHLITFGGAAFSPLETGPRILELARSAGIRRVTVLHGGGPTPLEDAVRADDGVDWTVLMPVEFMANALDWADGIVAAGEVREPFVDRLSAMVHEGDIGAVAAVALTQEGHDGQEYVITGPEVLTLGDKVSTIAAAVGREIALIELTEEEAVATWRAAGLPEDVVGFLLKAYGDTPEVGRTVSGVVEKVTGRPARTFAQWAAEHADAFRGQP
;
A
#
# COMPACT_ATOMS: atom_id res chain seq x y z
N MET A 1 26.41 -5.62 12.77
CA MET A 1 25.95 -4.28 12.37
C MET A 1 25.60 -4.38 10.90
N THR A 2 24.32 -4.28 10.55
CA THR A 2 23.89 -4.13 9.15
C THR A 2 24.52 -2.84 8.61
N GLN A 3 25.07 -2.89 7.39
CA GLN A 3 25.57 -1.67 6.74
C GLN A 3 24.39 -0.73 6.48
N THR A 4 24.59 0.57 6.70
CA THR A 4 23.65 1.59 6.23
C THR A 4 23.52 1.47 4.71
N GLN A 5 22.28 1.47 4.23
CA GLN A 5 21.94 1.32 2.82
C GLN A 5 21.21 2.57 2.39
N ARG A 6 21.39 2.97 1.13
CA ARG A 6 20.57 4.00 0.49
C ARG A 6 19.55 3.34 -0.40
N ILE A 7 18.27 3.69 -0.22
CA ILE A 7 17.14 3.05 -0.88
C ILE A 7 16.31 4.09 -1.61
N LEU A 8 15.99 3.84 -2.89
CA LEU A 8 15.09 4.67 -3.68
C LEU A 8 13.66 4.17 -3.50
N VAL A 9 12.78 5.02 -3.01
CA VAL A 9 11.35 4.71 -2.84
C VAL A 9 10.55 5.47 -3.89
N THR A 10 9.86 4.75 -4.76
CA THR A 10 8.90 5.31 -5.71
C THR A 10 7.50 5.27 -5.12
N GLY A 11 6.58 6.09 -5.63
CA GLY A 11 5.26 6.26 -5.00
C GLY A 11 5.36 6.75 -3.54
N ALA A 12 6.47 7.42 -3.18
CA ALA A 12 6.85 7.70 -1.80
C ALA A 12 5.84 8.59 -1.04
N THR A 13 5.01 9.35 -1.76
CA THR A 13 3.96 10.19 -1.17
C THR A 13 2.63 9.45 -0.95
N GLY A 14 2.49 8.23 -1.48
CA GLY A 14 1.29 7.41 -1.34
C GLY A 14 1.21 6.68 -0.01
N THR A 15 0.05 6.06 0.25
CA THR A 15 -0.29 5.40 1.52
C THR A 15 0.79 4.41 1.98
N VAL A 16 1.20 3.48 1.10
CA VAL A 16 2.24 2.50 1.42
C VAL A 16 3.64 3.11 1.32
N GLY A 17 3.93 3.90 0.28
CA GLY A 17 5.26 4.47 0.07
C GLY A 17 5.76 5.27 1.27
N ARG A 18 4.90 6.06 1.93
CA ARG A 18 5.24 6.80 3.16
C ARG A 18 5.65 5.89 4.32
N GLN A 19 5.02 4.72 4.42
CA GLN A 19 5.33 3.73 5.43
C GLN A 19 6.66 3.04 5.14
N VAL A 20 6.96 2.75 3.86
CA VAL A 20 8.28 2.26 3.45
C VAL A 20 9.38 3.25 3.83
N VAL A 21 9.18 4.54 3.55
CA VAL A 21 10.12 5.61 3.95
C VAL A 21 10.33 5.60 5.46
N THR A 22 9.25 5.60 6.24
CA THR A 22 9.31 5.65 7.72
C THR A 22 10.04 4.43 8.28
N GLU A 23 9.66 3.23 7.85
CA GLU A 23 10.25 1.98 8.33
C GLU A 23 11.74 1.85 7.93
N LEU A 24 12.16 2.38 6.77
CA LEU A 24 13.58 2.44 6.39
C LEU A 24 14.39 3.40 7.27
N LEU A 25 13.85 4.59 7.55
CA LEU A 25 14.51 5.57 8.42
C LEU A 25 14.64 5.04 9.86
N ASP A 26 13.59 4.42 10.40
CA ASP A 26 13.59 3.84 11.75
C ASP A 26 14.63 2.71 11.90
N ARG A 27 14.99 2.04 10.80
CA ARG A 27 16.06 1.03 10.75
C ARG A 27 17.46 1.62 10.54
N GLY A 28 17.58 2.94 10.41
CA GLY A 28 18.86 3.63 10.24
C GLY A 28 19.40 3.59 8.81
N HIS A 29 18.54 3.41 7.81
CA HIS A 29 18.90 3.49 6.40
C HIS A 29 18.64 4.90 5.82
N GLU A 30 19.34 5.24 4.75
CA GLU A 30 19.13 6.48 4.01
C GLU A 30 18.03 6.27 2.96
N VAL A 31 17.12 7.24 2.86
CA VAL A 31 16.00 7.18 1.93
C VAL A 31 16.08 8.30 0.92
N ARG A 32 15.99 7.92 -0.36
CA ARG A 32 15.74 8.82 -1.47
C ARG A 32 14.30 8.62 -1.94
N ALA A 33 13.46 9.63 -1.82
CA ALA A 33 12.05 9.59 -2.21
C ALA A 33 11.87 10.18 -3.61
N LEU A 34 11.44 9.34 -4.56
CA LEU A 34 11.05 9.78 -5.90
C LEU A 34 9.62 10.32 -5.88
N THR A 35 9.45 11.54 -6.38
CA THR A 35 8.14 12.20 -6.55
C THR A 35 8.08 12.87 -7.91
N ARG A 36 6.88 13.02 -8.47
CA ARG A 36 6.66 13.80 -9.70
C ARG A 36 6.68 15.30 -9.47
N ASP A 37 6.45 15.73 -8.23
CA ASP A 37 6.44 17.14 -7.83
C ASP A 37 7.16 17.25 -6.49
N ALA A 38 8.44 17.66 -6.54
CA ALA A 38 9.27 17.78 -5.34
C ALA A 38 8.79 18.91 -4.42
N ALA A 39 8.16 19.96 -4.97
CA ALA A 39 7.69 21.11 -4.20
C ALA A 39 6.47 20.79 -3.33
N LYS A 40 5.64 19.81 -3.74
CA LYS A 40 4.48 19.36 -2.96
C LYS A 40 4.78 18.19 -2.02
N ALA A 41 5.96 17.60 -2.11
CA ALA A 41 6.34 16.48 -1.28
C ALA A 41 6.77 16.93 0.12
N SER A 42 6.10 16.41 1.14
CA SER A 42 6.49 16.60 2.54
C SER A 42 6.94 15.27 3.13
N PHE A 43 8.18 15.24 3.64
CA PHE A 43 8.81 14.09 4.28
C PHE A 43 9.51 14.50 5.58
N PRO A 44 9.74 13.55 6.51
CA PRO A 44 10.57 13.79 7.68
C PRO A 44 11.98 14.28 7.32
N ALA A 45 12.64 14.93 8.28
CA ALA A 45 14.04 15.30 8.12
C ALA A 45 14.91 14.06 7.85
N GLY A 46 15.87 14.19 6.93
CA GLY A 46 16.78 13.09 6.55
C GLY A 46 16.36 12.31 5.29
N VAL A 47 15.22 12.62 4.68
CA VAL A 47 14.85 12.10 3.36
C VAL A 47 15.40 13.00 2.26
N GLU A 48 16.13 12.41 1.31
CA GLU A 48 16.50 13.09 0.07
C GLU A 48 15.33 13.03 -0.92
N VAL A 49 14.78 14.18 -1.31
CA VAL A 49 13.68 14.23 -2.29
C VAL A 49 14.26 14.45 -3.67
N VAL A 50 13.89 13.57 -4.62
CA VAL A 50 14.30 13.68 -6.02
C VAL A 50 13.07 13.65 -6.93
N GLU A 51 13.13 14.44 -8.00
CA GLU A 51 12.05 14.49 -8.98
C GLU A 51 12.28 13.44 -10.07
N GLY A 52 11.21 12.78 -10.50
CA GLY A 52 11.22 11.89 -11.66
C GLY A 52 9.90 11.15 -11.85
N ASP A 53 9.75 10.54 -13.03
CA ASP A 53 8.56 9.79 -13.42
C ASP A 53 8.93 8.39 -13.89
N LEU A 54 8.21 7.38 -13.39
CA LEU A 54 8.38 6.00 -13.81
C LEU A 54 7.94 5.78 -15.27
N THR A 55 7.12 6.66 -15.84
CA THR A 55 6.77 6.62 -17.26
C THR A 55 7.88 7.17 -18.17
N GLU A 56 8.88 7.85 -17.59
CA GLU A 56 10.03 8.44 -18.30
C GLU A 56 11.35 7.91 -17.72
N PRO A 57 11.63 6.60 -17.89
CA PRO A 57 12.67 5.91 -17.13
C PRO A 57 14.08 6.44 -17.35
N ASP A 58 14.38 7.00 -18.54
CA ASP A 58 15.71 7.54 -18.84
C ASP A 58 16.10 8.73 -17.94
N GLY A 59 15.11 9.44 -17.35
CA GLY A 59 15.34 10.49 -16.36
C GLY A 59 15.69 9.97 -14.96
N LEU A 60 15.58 8.66 -14.70
CA LEU A 60 15.75 8.09 -13.36
C LEU A 60 17.21 7.79 -13.00
N ALA A 61 18.14 7.81 -13.96
CA ALA A 61 19.54 7.43 -13.71
C ALA A 61 20.18 8.23 -12.55
N PRO A 62 20.05 9.58 -12.45
CA PRO A 62 20.57 10.33 -11.31
C PRO A 62 19.94 9.92 -9.97
N ALA A 63 18.66 9.57 -9.96
CA ALA A 63 17.96 9.11 -8.76
C ALA A 63 18.47 7.74 -8.29
N MET A 64 19.04 6.92 -9.17
CA MET A 64 19.58 5.60 -8.82
C MET A 64 21.05 5.63 -8.37
N GLU A 65 21.76 6.76 -8.52
CA GLU A 65 23.18 6.84 -8.14
C GLU A 65 23.41 6.61 -6.65
N GLY A 66 24.27 5.63 -6.33
CA GLY A 66 24.63 5.26 -4.96
C GLY A 66 23.50 4.56 -4.18
N VAL A 67 22.43 4.16 -4.85
CA VAL A 67 21.31 3.41 -4.29
C VAL A 67 21.61 1.91 -4.36
N THR A 68 21.19 1.17 -3.34
CA THR A 68 21.40 -0.29 -3.25
C THR A 68 20.10 -1.10 -3.32
N GLY A 69 18.95 -0.45 -3.11
CA GLY A 69 17.64 -1.07 -3.21
C GLY A 69 16.57 -0.11 -3.76
N LEU A 70 15.54 -0.66 -4.38
CA LEU A 70 14.50 0.08 -5.09
C LEU A 70 13.10 -0.45 -4.75
N HIS A 71 12.22 0.43 -4.25
CA HIS A 71 10.80 0.12 -4.07
C HIS A 71 9.99 0.66 -5.25
N LEU A 72 9.29 -0.23 -5.95
CA LEU A 72 8.49 0.05 -7.14
C LEU A 72 7.00 -0.07 -6.86
N ILE A 73 6.22 0.79 -7.51
CA ILE A 73 4.78 0.65 -7.71
C ILE A 73 4.53 0.27 -9.17
N THR A 74 3.37 -0.32 -9.48
CA THR A 74 3.08 -0.91 -10.80
C THR A 74 2.33 0.00 -11.79
N PHE A 75 2.03 1.23 -11.37
CA PHE A 75 1.25 2.19 -12.16
C PHE A 75 1.90 3.57 -12.19
N GLY A 76 1.62 4.33 -13.25
CA GLY A 76 2.15 5.68 -13.47
C GLY A 76 1.29 6.49 -14.45
N GLY A 77 1.66 7.75 -14.67
CA GLY A 77 0.96 8.60 -15.64
C GLY A 77 -0.50 8.94 -15.29
N ALA A 78 -1.36 9.04 -16.31
CA ALA A 78 -2.79 9.34 -16.17
C ALA A 78 -3.57 8.10 -15.68
N ALA A 79 -4.48 8.33 -14.72
CA ALA A 79 -5.50 7.36 -14.28
C ALA A 79 -4.97 5.94 -13.94
N PHE A 80 -3.81 5.82 -13.28
CA PHE A 80 -3.25 4.54 -12.83
C PHE A 80 -2.96 3.55 -13.97
N SER A 81 -2.59 4.05 -15.15
CA SER A 81 -2.21 3.20 -16.27
C SER A 81 -1.06 2.25 -15.88
N PRO A 82 -1.08 0.98 -16.32
CA PRO A 82 0.01 0.03 -16.06
C PRO A 82 1.37 0.57 -16.53
N LEU A 83 2.42 0.33 -15.76
CA LEU A 83 3.78 0.70 -16.15
C LEU A 83 4.38 -0.29 -17.15
N GLU A 84 4.45 0.14 -18.41
CA GLU A 84 5.09 -0.60 -19.51
C GLU A 84 6.63 -0.45 -19.51
N THR A 85 7.17 0.44 -18.68
CA THR A 85 8.59 0.83 -18.65
C THR A 85 9.47 -0.06 -17.78
N GLY A 86 8.91 -1.13 -17.20
CA GLY A 86 9.58 -2.04 -16.26
C GLY A 86 10.95 -2.55 -16.72
N PRO A 87 11.08 -3.14 -17.93
CA PRO A 87 12.37 -3.65 -18.41
C PRO A 87 13.47 -2.58 -18.43
N ARG A 88 13.12 -1.35 -18.81
CA ARG A 88 14.08 -0.23 -18.87
C ARG A 88 14.46 0.26 -17.48
N ILE A 89 13.51 0.31 -16.54
CA ILE A 89 13.78 0.64 -15.13
C ILE A 89 14.77 -0.36 -14.52
N LEU A 90 14.59 -1.66 -14.78
CA LEU A 90 15.46 -2.71 -14.25
C LEU A 90 16.86 -2.67 -14.87
N GLU A 91 16.97 -2.39 -16.18
CA GLU A 91 18.26 -2.17 -16.83
C GLU A 91 19.05 -1.03 -16.19
N LEU A 92 18.39 0.10 -15.93
CA LEU A 92 19.00 1.24 -15.23
C LEU A 92 19.37 0.89 -13.80
N ALA A 93 18.50 0.15 -13.09
CA ALA A 93 18.75 -0.28 -11.72
C ALA A 93 20.02 -1.16 -11.64
N ARG A 94 20.15 -2.15 -12.52
CA ARG A 94 21.36 -3.00 -12.61
C ARG A 94 22.60 -2.17 -12.94
N SER A 95 22.48 -1.24 -13.89
CA SER A 95 23.59 -0.37 -14.30
C SER A 95 24.07 0.54 -13.16
N ALA A 96 23.16 0.94 -12.27
CA ALA A 96 23.47 1.71 -11.07
C ALA A 96 23.97 0.86 -9.89
N GLY A 97 23.99 -0.47 -10.01
CA GLY A 97 24.40 -1.40 -8.96
C GLY A 97 23.33 -1.65 -7.89
N ILE A 98 22.07 -1.35 -8.18
CA ILE A 98 20.95 -1.73 -7.31
C ILE A 98 20.82 -3.25 -7.32
N ARG A 99 20.78 -3.84 -6.12
CA ARG A 99 20.73 -5.29 -5.96
C ARG A 99 19.36 -5.81 -5.55
N ARG A 100 18.58 -5.04 -4.80
CA ARG A 100 17.28 -5.49 -4.26
C ARG A 100 16.13 -4.64 -4.77
N VAL A 101 15.07 -5.30 -5.22
CA VAL A 101 13.87 -4.64 -5.75
C VAL A 101 12.65 -5.19 -5.03
N THR A 102 11.80 -4.30 -4.52
CA THR A 102 10.45 -4.68 -4.08
C THR A 102 9.43 -4.08 -5.03
N VAL A 103 8.35 -4.81 -5.31
CA VAL A 103 7.22 -4.32 -6.11
C VAL A 103 5.95 -4.39 -5.28
N LEU A 104 5.25 -3.28 -5.12
CA LEU A 104 3.91 -3.26 -4.57
C LEU A 104 2.90 -3.70 -5.63
N HIS A 105 2.30 -4.86 -5.43
CA HIS A 105 1.34 -5.46 -6.35
C HIS A 105 0.09 -4.58 -6.51
N GLY A 106 -0.38 -4.47 -7.76
CA GLY A 106 -1.49 -3.59 -8.14
C GLY A 106 -2.89 -4.23 -8.13
N GLY A 107 -3.04 -5.50 -7.72
CA GLY A 107 -4.32 -6.22 -7.72
C GLY A 107 -4.61 -7.00 -9.01
N GLY A 108 -3.62 -7.14 -9.88
CA GLY A 108 -3.67 -7.95 -11.10
C GLY A 108 -2.30 -8.07 -11.75
N PRO A 109 -2.14 -8.90 -12.79
CA PRO A 109 -0.90 -9.00 -13.55
C PRO A 109 -0.51 -7.62 -14.13
N THR A 110 0.76 -7.25 -14.02
CA THR A 110 1.26 -6.01 -14.60
C THR A 110 2.57 -6.27 -15.37
N PRO A 111 2.82 -5.52 -16.46
CA PRO A 111 4.07 -5.64 -17.22
C PRO A 111 5.32 -5.44 -16.35
N LEU A 112 5.22 -4.58 -15.33
CA LEU A 112 6.32 -4.37 -14.39
C LEU A 112 6.63 -5.61 -13.56
N GLU A 113 5.62 -6.28 -13.01
CA GLU A 113 5.86 -7.49 -12.21
C GLU A 113 6.38 -8.63 -13.10
N ASP A 114 5.87 -8.76 -14.33
CA ASP A 114 6.38 -9.75 -15.28
C ASP A 114 7.85 -9.49 -15.62
N ALA A 115 8.23 -8.22 -15.82
CA ALA A 115 9.62 -7.84 -16.05
C ALA A 115 10.51 -8.15 -14.85
N VAL A 116 10.05 -7.89 -13.63
CA VAL A 116 10.79 -8.19 -12.40
C VAL A 116 10.96 -9.69 -12.19
N ARG A 117 9.91 -10.49 -12.39
CA ARG A 117 9.97 -11.96 -12.28
C ARG A 117 10.91 -12.60 -13.31
N ALA A 118 11.03 -11.98 -14.48
CA ALA A 118 11.91 -12.43 -15.55
C ALA A 118 13.37 -11.97 -15.39
N ASP A 119 13.66 -11.09 -14.43
CA ASP A 119 14.99 -10.53 -14.21
C ASP A 119 15.85 -11.45 -13.34
N ASP A 120 17.07 -11.75 -13.79
CA ASP A 120 18.07 -12.54 -13.07
C ASP A 120 19.20 -11.69 -12.49
N GLY A 121 19.16 -10.37 -12.67
CA GLY A 121 20.21 -9.45 -12.25
C GLY A 121 19.90 -8.64 -10.99
N VAL A 122 18.69 -8.79 -10.43
CA VAL A 122 18.29 -8.19 -9.15
C VAL A 122 17.57 -9.22 -8.29
N ASP A 123 17.78 -9.13 -6.98
CA ASP A 123 17.04 -9.89 -5.98
C ASP A 123 15.66 -9.23 -5.84
N TRP A 124 14.59 -9.93 -6.26
CA TRP A 124 13.26 -9.33 -6.29
C TRP A 124 12.30 -9.90 -5.25
N THR A 125 11.37 -9.07 -4.80
CA THR A 125 10.26 -9.45 -3.93
C THR A 125 8.97 -8.76 -4.36
N VAL A 126 7.88 -9.51 -4.55
CA VAL A 126 6.55 -8.94 -4.80
C VAL A 126 5.75 -8.90 -3.49
N LEU A 127 5.26 -7.72 -3.14
CA LEU A 127 4.41 -7.47 -1.98
C LEU A 127 2.96 -7.46 -2.45
N MET A 128 2.18 -8.43 -2.00
CA MET A 128 0.77 -8.62 -2.37
C MET A 128 -0.13 -8.38 -1.16
N PRO A 129 -0.28 -7.12 -0.70
CA PRO A 129 -1.24 -6.82 0.35
C PRO A 129 -2.67 -7.04 -0.15
N VAL A 130 -3.54 -7.45 0.78
CA VAL A 130 -4.99 -7.50 0.54
C VAL A 130 -5.63 -6.11 0.75
N GLU A 131 -6.88 -6.01 1.19
CA GLU A 131 -7.51 -4.73 1.56
C GLU A 131 -6.68 -3.99 2.63
N PHE A 132 -6.52 -2.68 2.50
CA PHE A 132 -5.75 -1.87 3.45
C PHE A 132 -6.64 -1.36 4.57
N MET A 133 -6.09 -1.24 5.77
CA MET A 133 -6.79 -0.58 6.88
C MET A 133 -7.08 0.88 6.60
N ALA A 134 -6.14 1.58 5.94
CA ALA A 134 -6.30 2.95 5.46
C ALA A 134 -7.57 3.21 4.63
N ASN A 135 -8.15 2.21 3.96
CA ASN A 135 -9.39 2.40 3.19
C ASN A 135 -10.58 2.81 4.08
N ALA A 136 -10.54 2.49 5.38
CA ALA A 136 -11.59 2.93 6.30
C ALA A 136 -11.61 4.45 6.52
N LEU A 137 -10.55 5.18 6.12
CA LEU A 137 -10.56 6.65 6.13
C LEU A 137 -11.58 7.25 5.15
N ASP A 138 -12.00 6.51 4.12
CA ASP A 138 -13.04 6.96 3.19
C ASP A 138 -14.40 7.12 3.90
N TRP A 139 -14.58 6.50 5.06
CA TRP A 139 -15.78 6.65 5.90
C TRP A 139 -15.75 7.88 6.80
N ALA A 140 -14.61 8.58 6.91
CA ALA A 140 -14.44 9.68 7.86
C ALA A 140 -15.50 10.77 7.68
N ASP A 141 -15.74 11.23 6.44
CA ASP A 141 -16.71 12.28 6.16
C ASP A 141 -18.14 11.88 6.54
N GLY A 142 -18.55 10.65 6.21
CA GLY A 142 -19.88 10.12 6.58
C GLY A 142 -20.05 9.97 8.10
N ILE A 143 -19.00 9.46 8.76
CA ILE A 143 -18.97 9.31 10.22
C ILE A 143 -19.03 10.66 10.92
N VAL A 144 -18.29 11.66 10.44
CA VAL A 144 -18.27 13.01 11.03
C VAL A 144 -19.58 13.74 10.78
N ALA A 145 -20.12 13.68 9.55
CA ALA A 145 -21.30 14.43 9.17
C ALA A 145 -22.61 13.85 9.74
N ALA A 146 -22.74 12.51 9.76
CA ALA A 146 -23.99 11.84 10.08
C ALA A 146 -23.85 10.76 11.18
N GLY A 147 -22.63 10.34 11.53
CA GLY A 147 -22.43 9.20 12.41
C GLY A 147 -22.80 7.87 11.75
N GLU A 148 -22.67 7.79 10.43
CA GLU A 148 -23.09 6.64 9.64
C GLU A 148 -21.96 6.15 8.73
N VAL A 149 -21.91 4.84 8.51
CA VAL A 149 -21.19 4.17 7.42
C VAL A 149 -22.21 3.50 6.54
N ARG A 150 -22.11 3.69 5.22
CA ARG A 150 -23.07 3.18 4.24
C ARG A 150 -22.33 2.33 3.22
N GLU A 151 -22.51 1.02 3.27
CA GLU A 151 -21.76 0.05 2.47
C GLU A 151 -22.66 -1.11 2.02
N PRO A 152 -22.48 -1.66 0.82
CA PRO A 152 -23.07 -2.96 0.46
C PRO A 152 -22.29 -4.11 1.11
N PHE A 153 -22.89 -5.31 1.07
CA PHE A 153 -22.23 -6.57 1.47
C PHE A 153 -21.67 -6.55 2.90
N VAL A 154 -22.50 -6.20 3.89
CA VAL A 154 -22.02 -5.97 5.28
C VAL A 154 -21.43 -7.21 5.95
N ASP A 155 -21.84 -8.40 5.51
CA ASP A 155 -21.31 -9.69 5.98
C ASP A 155 -19.97 -10.07 5.32
N ARG A 156 -19.44 -9.26 4.38
CA ARG A 156 -18.17 -9.57 3.69
C ARG A 156 -17.03 -9.65 4.69
N LEU A 157 -16.24 -10.72 4.58
CA LEU A 157 -15.06 -10.94 5.41
C LEU A 157 -13.82 -10.33 4.76
N SER A 158 -12.91 -9.80 5.59
CA SER A 158 -11.63 -9.27 5.15
C SER A 158 -10.55 -9.42 6.21
N ALA A 159 -9.38 -9.90 5.80
CA ALA A 159 -8.15 -9.95 6.59
C ALA A 159 -7.28 -8.71 6.33
N MET A 160 -7.91 -7.53 6.35
CA MET A 160 -7.29 -6.26 5.98
C MET A 160 -5.99 -5.99 6.74
N VAL A 161 -5.01 -5.40 6.05
CA VAL A 161 -3.64 -5.21 6.54
C VAL A 161 -3.36 -3.73 6.84
N HIS A 162 -2.64 -3.48 7.94
CA HIS A 162 -2.17 -2.15 8.28
C HIS A 162 -1.08 -1.70 7.29
N GLU A 163 -1.20 -0.50 6.71
CA GLU A 163 -0.25 0.02 5.73
C GLU A 163 1.19 0.11 6.26
N GLY A 164 1.37 0.37 7.56
CA GLY A 164 2.67 0.32 8.24
C GLY A 164 3.33 -1.07 8.22
N ASP A 165 2.55 -2.15 8.19
CA ASP A 165 3.10 -3.51 8.09
C ASP A 165 3.50 -3.88 6.67
N ILE A 166 2.80 -3.35 5.66
CA ILE A 166 3.24 -3.44 4.26
C ILE A 166 4.60 -2.74 4.11
N GLY A 167 4.72 -1.52 4.68
CA GLY A 167 5.97 -0.76 4.71
C GLY A 167 7.10 -1.51 5.42
N ALA A 168 6.81 -2.17 6.54
CA ALA A 168 7.79 -2.93 7.30
C ALA A 168 8.30 -4.17 6.55
N VAL A 169 7.40 -4.92 5.90
CA VAL A 169 7.77 -6.07 5.06
C VAL A 169 8.65 -5.60 3.90
N ALA A 170 8.29 -4.49 3.24
CA ALA A 170 9.10 -3.89 2.18
C ALA A 170 10.51 -3.50 2.68
N ALA A 171 10.58 -2.80 3.82
CA ALA A 171 11.84 -2.35 4.39
C ALA A 171 12.74 -3.54 4.74
N VAL A 172 12.19 -4.63 5.28
CA VAL A 172 12.95 -5.86 5.55
C VAL A 172 13.45 -6.50 4.26
N ALA A 173 12.58 -6.67 3.26
CA ALA A 173 12.96 -7.23 1.96
C ALA A 173 14.06 -6.43 1.24
N LEU A 174 14.05 -5.10 1.38
CA LEU A 174 15.07 -4.22 0.78
C LEU A 174 16.42 -4.26 1.52
N THR A 175 16.43 -4.66 2.78
CA THR A 175 17.60 -4.49 3.67
C THR A 175 18.21 -5.79 4.18
N GLN A 176 17.51 -6.91 4.04
CA GLN A 176 17.94 -8.22 4.53
C GLN A 176 18.02 -9.25 3.40
N GLU A 177 18.71 -10.35 3.66
CA GLU A 177 18.87 -11.47 2.74
C GLU A 177 17.69 -12.46 2.86
N GLY A 178 17.49 -13.31 1.85
CA GLY A 178 16.48 -14.38 1.89
C GLY A 178 15.10 -14.00 1.35
N HIS A 179 14.99 -12.85 0.69
CA HIS A 179 13.75 -12.35 0.10
C HIS A 179 13.72 -12.41 -1.44
N ASP A 180 14.81 -12.88 -2.06
CA ASP A 180 14.87 -13.08 -3.51
C ASP A 180 13.85 -14.15 -3.99
N GLY A 181 13.21 -13.86 -5.12
CA GLY A 181 12.19 -14.69 -5.73
C GLY A 181 10.92 -14.87 -4.88
N GLN A 182 10.69 -14.03 -3.86
CA GLN A 182 9.57 -14.20 -2.94
C GLN A 182 8.35 -13.37 -3.35
N GLU A 183 7.18 -13.98 -3.17
CA GLU A 183 5.90 -13.29 -3.26
C GLU A 183 5.18 -13.40 -1.93
N TYR A 184 4.85 -12.25 -1.34
CA TYR A 184 4.30 -12.16 0.00
C TYR A 184 2.86 -11.71 -0.04
N VAL A 185 1.92 -12.64 0.20
CA VAL A 185 0.53 -12.28 0.52
C VAL A 185 0.49 -11.68 1.92
N ILE A 186 0.22 -10.38 2.03
CA ILE A 186 0.27 -9.66 3.31
C ILE A 186 -1.15 -9.38 3.79
N THR A 187 -1.51 -9.97 4.93
CA THR A 187 -2.80 -9.76 5.59
C THR A 187 -2.61 -9.28 7.02
N GLY A 188 -3.67 -8.70 7.61
CA GLY A 188 -3.71 -8.42 9.03
C GLY A 188 -3.84 -9.70 9.88
N PRO A 189 -3.86 -9.55 11.21
CA PRO A 189 -3.88 -10.69 12.13
C PRO A 189 -5.27 -11.32 12.32
N GLU A 190 -6.32 -10.71 11.78
CA GLU A 190 -7.72 -11.01 12.10
C GLU A 190 -8.61 -10.88 10.86
N VAL A 191 -9.71 -11.64 10.82
CA VAL A 191 -10.71 -11.59 9.74
C VAL A 191 -11.95 -10.88 10.28
N LEU A 192 -12.37 -9.82 9.62
CA LEU A 192 -13.41 -8.90 10.11
C LEU A 192 -14.54 -8.73 9.10
N THR A 193 -15.77 -8.63 9.60
CA THR A 193 -16.93 -8.10 8.86
C THR A 193 -16.90 -6.57 8.80
N LEU A 194 -17.78 -5.95 8.02
CA LEU A 194 -17.98 -4.50 8.11
C LEU A 194 -18.54 -4.08 9.48
N GLY A 195 -19.40 -4.89 10.07
CA GLY A 195 -19.92 -4.66 11.43
C GLY A 195 -18.81 -4.60 12.48
N ASP A 196 -17.83 -5.51 12.42
CA ASP A 196 -16.68 -5.52 13.33
C ASP A 196 -15.83 -4.25 13.16
N LYS A 197 -15.58 -3.84 11.91
CA LYS A 197 -14.80 -2.64 11.60
C LYS A 197 -15.49 -1.38 12.14
N VAL A 198 -16.77 -1.19 11.83
CA VAL A 198 -17.53 -0.02 12.30
C VAL A 198 -17.60 0.02 13.82
N SER A 199 -17.84 -1.12 14.47
CA SER A 199 -17.86 -1.23 15.94
C SER A 199 -16.51 -0.88 16.56
N THR A 200 -15.41 -1.29 15.92
CA THR A 200 -14.05 -0.99 16.38
C THR A 200 -13.73 0.51 16.27
N ILE A 201 -14.12 1.16 15.17
CA ILE A 201 -13.99 2.62 15.03
C ILE A 201 -14.86 3.34 16.06
N ALA A 202 -16.11 2.92 16.24
CA ALA A 202 -17.02 3.48 17.23
C ALA A 202 -16.42 3.45 18.64
N ALA A 203 -15.79 2.32 19.01
CA ALA A 203 -15.08 2.18 20.29
C ALA A 203 -13.87 3.12 20.40
N ALA A 204 -13.06 3.28 19.35
CA ALA A 204 -11.90 4.18 19.33
C ALA A 204 -12.30 5.67 19.43
N VAL A 205 -13.42 6.05 18.82
CA VAL A 205 -13.94 7.43 18.84
C VAL A 205 -14.69 7.71 20.14
N GLY A 206 -15.31 6.70 20.75
CA GLY A 206 -16.10 6.82 21.97
C GLY A 206 -17.56 7.24 21.74
N ARG A 207 -18.12 6.93 20.56
CA ARG A 207 -19.54 7.19 20.22
C ARG A 207 -20.08 6.12 19.27
N GLU A 208 -21.40 5.95 19.26
CA GLU A 208 -22.05 5.05 18.31
C GLU A 208 -21.90 5.53 16.86
N ILE A 209 -21.77 4.57 15.96
CA ILE A 209 -21.74 4.77 14.51
C ILE A 209 -22.69 3.73 13.90
N ALA A 210 -23.67 4.18 13.12
CA ALA A 210 -24.62 3.28 12.47
C ALA A 210 -24.02 2.69 11.19
N LEU A 211 -24.14 1.39 11.00
CA LEU A 211 -23.87 0.73 9.72
C LEU A 211 -25.19 0.57 8.96
N ILE A 212 -25.30 1.21 7.81
CA ILE A 212 -26.45 1.14 6.93
C ILE A 212 -26.07 0.29 5.72
N GLU A 213 -26.69 -0.89 5.61
CA GLU A 213 -26.51 -1.74 4.44
C GLU A 213 -27.18 -1.11 3.22
N LEU A 214 -26.40 -0.94 2.15
CA LEU A 214 -26.90 -0.55 0.85
C LEU A 214 -27.21 -1.79 0.01
N THR A 215 -28.26 -1.72 -0.79
CA THR A 215 -28.44 -2.66 -1.90
C THR A 215 -27.31 -2.47 -2.93
N GLU A 216 -27.03 -3.50 -3.74
CA GLU A 216 -26.06 -3.39 -4.84
C GLU A 216 -26.40 -2.23 -5.79
N GLU A 217 -27.67 -2.00 -6.09
CA GLU A 217 -28.13 -0.92 -6.96
C GLU A 217 -27.82 0.47 -6.37
N GLU A 218 -28.04 0.66 -5.07
CA GLU A 218 -27.74 1.90 -4.36
C GLU A 218 -26.23 2.16 -4.27
N ALA A 219 -25.44 1.11 -4.01
CA ALA A 219 -23.99 1.22 -3.98
C ALA A 219 -23.42 1.61 -5.36
N VAL A 220 -23.88 0.96 -6.43
CA VAL A 220 -23.50 1.30 -7.81
C VAL A 220 -23.87 2.73 -8.16
N ALA A 221 -25.08 3.18 -7.79
CA ALA A 221 -25.50 4.56 -8.01
C ALA A 221 -24.59 5.56 -7.27
N THR A 222 -24.20 5.23 -6.03
CA THR A 222 -23.28 6.04 -5.21
C THR A 222 -21.90 6.12 -5.85
N TRP A 223 -21.30 5.00 -6.24
CA TRP A 223 -19.97 4.98 -6.87
C TRP A 223 -19.94 5.72 -8.21
N ARG A 224 -20.98 5.58 -9.03
CA ARG A 224 -21.12 6.35 -10.28
C ARG A 224 -21.27 7.84 -10.02
N ALA A 225 -22.04 8.24 -9.02
CA ALA A 225 -22.21 9.64 -8.63
C ALA A 225 -20.89 10.25 -8.11
N ALA A 226 -20.03 9.44 -7.49
CA ALA A 226 -18.66 9.81 -7.12
C ALA A 226 -17.68 9.84 -8.30
N GLY A 227 -18.13 9.52 -9.52
CA GLY A 227 -17.35 9.60 -10.74
C GLY A 227 -16.42 8.40 -10.99
N LEU A 228 -16.63 7.27 -10.30
CA LEU A 228 -15.84 6.07 -10.53
C LEU A 228 -16.11 5.52 -11.95
N PRO A 229 -15.07 5.16 -12.72
CA PRO A 229 -15.21 4.48 -14.00
C PRO A 229 -15.98 3.14 -13.89
N GLU A 230 -16.66 2.73 -14.95
CA GLU A 230 -17.51 1.51 -14.95
C GLU A 230 -16.70 0.22 -14.70
N ASP A 231 -15.46 0.15 -15.16
CA ASP A 231 -14.56 -0.97 -14.90
C ASP A 231 -14.19 -1.05 -13.41
N VAL A 232 -14.00 0.09 -12.75
CA VAL A 232 -13.77 0.15 -11.29
C VAL A 232 -15.03 -0.25 -10.53
N VAL A 233 -16.22 0.22 -10.94
CA VAL A 233 -17.50 -0.18 -10.33
C VAL A 233 -17.73 -1.69 -10.45
N GLY A 234 -17.48 -2.27 -11.63
CA GLY A 234 -17.59 -3.71 -11.85
C GLY A 234 -16.59 -4.51 -11.01
N PHE A 235 -15.37 -3.99 -10.83
CA PHE A 235 -14.39 -4.58 -9.93
C PHE A 235 -14.85 -4.56 -8.47
N LEU A 236 -15.37 -3.44 -7.97
CA LEU A 236 -15.85 -3.32 -6.58
C LEU A 236 -17.01 -4.28 -6.29
N LEU A 237 -17.99 -4.39 -7.20
CA LEU A 237 -19.09 -5.36 -7.06
C LEU A 237 -18.56 -6.78 -6.90
N LYS A 238 -17.60 -7.18 -7.76
CA LYS A 238 -17.00 -8.51 -7.68
C LYS A 238 -16.19 -8.70 -6.40
N ALA A 239 -15.33 -7.75 -6.08
CA ALA A 239 -14.40 -7.85 -4.96
C ALA A 239 -15.11 -7.81 -3.60
N TYR A 240 -16.19 -7.04 -3.47
CA TYR A 240 -16.94 -6.94 -2.22
C TYR A 240 -18.06 -7.98 -2.10
N GLY A 241 -18.69 -8.36 -3.21
CA GLY A 241 -19.72 -9.40 -3.21
C GLY A 241 -19.19 -10.82 -3.02
N ASP A 242 -17.97 -11.09 -3.45
CA ASP A 242 -17.30 -12.39 -3.29
C ASP A 242 -15.80 -12.19 -2.98
N THR A 243 -15.50 -11.75 -1.75
CA THR A 243 -14.11 -11.56 -1.33
C THR A 243 -13.32 -12.87 -1.52
N PRO A 244 -12.24 -12.88 -2.33
CA PRO A 244 -11.43 -14.07 -2.55
C PRO A 244 -10.89 -14.68 -1.25
N GLU A 245 -10.68 -15.99 -1.21
CA GLU A 245 -10.19 -16.71 -0.02
C GLU A 245 -8.92 -16.08 0.57
N VAL A 246 -7.99 -15.67 -0.31
CA VAL A 246 -6.74 -15.00 0.07
C VAL A 246 -6.99 -13.68 0.83
N GLY A 247 -8.06 -12.96 0.49
CA GLY A 247 -8.48 -11.73 1.15
C GLY A 247 -9.15 -11.93 2.51
N ARG A 248 -9.54 -13.16 2.86
CA ARG A 248 -10.21 -13.52 4.11
C ARG A 248 -9.49 -14.63 4.90
N THR A 249 -8.18 -14.79 4.65
CA THR A 249 -7.32 -15.77 5.33
C THR A 249 -6.09 -15.08 5.89
N VAL A 250 -5.80 -15.31 7.17
CA VAL A 250 -4.61 -14.75 7.83
C VAL A 250 -3.36 -15.49 7.34
N SER A 251 -2.36 -14.76 6.82
CA SER A 251 -1.16 -15.34 6.20
C SER A 251 0.01 -15.50 7.16
N GLY A 252 0.06 -14.70 8.24
CA GLY A 252 1.18 -14.67 9.19
C GLY A 252 2.49 -14.10 8.61
N VAL A 253 2.45 -13.57 7.37
CA VAL A 253 3.66 -13.09 6.66
C VAL A 253 4.35 -11.93 7.38
N VAL A 254 3.58 -11.01 7.97
CA VAL A 254 4.16 -9.87 8.70
C VAL A 254 5.07 -10.37 9.82
N GLU A 255 4.61 -11.28 10.67
CA GLU A 255 5.41 -11.83 11.77
C GLU A 255 6.60 -12.63 11.25
N LYS A 256 6.37 -13.48 10.24
CA LYS A 256 7.43 -14.29 9.63
C LYS A 256 8.58 -13.44 9.06
N VAL A 257 8.27 -12.32 8.42
CA VAL A 257 9.27 -11.47 7.75
C VAL A 257 9.86 -10.45 8.73
N THR A 258 9.04 -9.79 9.53
CA THR A 258 9.47 -8.65 10.35
C THR A 258 9.87 -9.03 11.77
N GLY A 259 9.52 -10.24 12.24
CA GLY A 259 9.75 -10.70 13.60
C GLY A 259 8.82 -10.05 14.65
N ARG A 260 7.84 -9.25 14.21
CA ARG A 260 6.81 -8.64 15.09
C ARG A 260 5.40 -9.03 14.61
N PRO A 261 4.43 -9.19 15.51
CA PRO A 261 3.06 -9.50 15.11
C PRO A 261 2.49 -8.39 14.22
N ALA A 262 1.58 -8.77 13.31
CA ALA A 262 0.82 -7.80 12.53
C ALA A 262 -0.05 -6.93 13.45
N ARG A 263 -0.20 -5.65 13.09
CA ARG A 263 -1.04 -4.71 13.83
C ARG A 263 -2.51 -5.00 13.59
N THR A 264 -3.31 -4.91 14.65
CA THR A 264 -4.76 -5.18 14.61
C THR A 264 -5.52 -3.98 14.07
N PHE A 265 -6.78 -4.20 13.65
CA PHE A 265 -7.62 -3.08 13.22
C PHE A 265 -7.97 -2.15 14.38
N ALA A 266 -8.04 -2.67 15.61
CA ALA A 266 -8.21 -1.85 16.81
C ALA A 266 -7.03 -0.89 17.07
N GLN A 267 -5.79 -1.34 16.83
CA GLN A 267 -4.61 -0.46 16.90
C GLN A 267 -4.70 0.63 15.84
N TRP A 268 -4.96 0.25 14.59
CA TRP A 268 -5.11 1.19 13.49
C TRP A 268 -6.21 2.23 13.75
N ALA A 269 -7.39 1.79 14.22
CA ALA A 269 -8.52 2.67 14.53
C ALA A 269 -8.19 3.65 15.66
N ALA A 270 -7.43 3.23 16.67
CA ALA A 270 -6.98 4.11 17.75
C ALA A 270 -5.98 5.16 17.25
N GLU A 271 -5.03 4.77 16.39
CA GLU A 271 -4.05 5.68 15.76
C GLU A 271 -4.73 6.75 14.89
N HIS A 272 -5.84 6.39 14.23
CA HIS A 272 -6.55 7.25 13.29
C HIS A 272 -7.86 7.84 13.84
N ALA A 273 -8.12 7.69 15.15
CA ALA A 273 -9.41 8.05 15.76
C ALA A 273 -9.80 9.51 15.52
N ASP A 274 -8.83 10.42 15.43
CA ASP A 274 -9.09 11.85 15.20
C ASP A 274 -9.71 12.14 13.84
N ALA A 275 -9.41 11.33 12.81
CA ALA A 275 -10.05 11.48 11.49
C ALA A 275 -11.57 11.28 11.56
N PHE A 276 -12.03 10.43 12.48
CA PHE A 276 -13.44 10.07 12.66
C PHE A 276 -14.17 10.94 13.71
N ARG A 277 -13.42 11.76 14.47
CA ARG A 277 -13.97 12.77 15.38
C ARG A 277 -14.33 14.07 14.66
N GLY A 278 -13.66 14.34 13.53
CA GLY A 278 -13.66 15.66 12.88
C GLY A 278 -12.66 16.59 13.58
N GLN A 279 -12.25 17.67 12.90
CA GLN A 279 -11.51 18.72 13.59
C GLN A 279 -12.44 19.39 14.64
N PRO A 280 -11.95 19.73 15.83
CA PRO A 280 -12.68 20.61 16.74
C PRO A 280 -13.00 21.97 16.10
#